data_AF-A0A936M8V7-F1
#
_entry.id   AF-A0A936M8V7-F1
#
_cell.length_a   1.000
_cell.length_b   1.000
_cell.length_c   1.000
_cell.angle_alpha   90.00
_cell.angle_beta   90.00
_cell.angle_gamma   90.00
#
_symmetry.space_group_name_H-M   'P 1'
#
loop_
_entity.id
_entity.type
_entity.pdbx_description
1 polymer ?
#
loop_
_entity_poly.entity_id
_entity_poly.type
_entity_poly.pdbx_seq_one_letter_code
_entity_poly.pdbx_strand_id
1 'polypeptide(L)'
;MVNNKATEITINGKPLEDKTYAVAMNDYVASGGDGCEFIANAPKWESSVLIRDAMIDFTKTYTSKNEQIAFKSEGRVTIVLH
;
A
#
# COMPACT_ATOMS: atom_id res chain seq x y z
N MET A 1 -4.66 17.69 -1.85
CA MET A 1 -3.71 18.13 -0.81
C MET A 1 -4.12 19.53 -0.38
N VAL A 2 -4.18 19.79 0.92
CA VAL A 2 -4.38 21.15 1.48
C VAL A 2 -3.24 21.39 2.45
N ASN A 3 -2.48 22.49 2.28
CA ASN A 3 -1.30 22.80 3.08
C ASN A 3 -0.28 21.65 3.15
N ASN A 4 0.01 21.01 2.01
CA ASN A 4 0.88 19.83 1.89
C ASN A 4 0.44 18.61 2.72
N LYS A 5 -0.84 18.52 3.10
CA LYS A 5 -1.43 17.36 3.79
C LYS A 5 -2.44 16.65 2.92
N ALA A 6 -2.52 15.33 3.10
CA ALA A 6 -3.56 14.50 2.51
C ALA A 6 -4.94 14.92 3.05
N THR A 7 -5.93 14.91 2.17
CA THR A 7 -7.33 15.24 2.45
C THR A 7 -8.22 14.18 1.80
N GLU A 8 -9.46 14.04 2.27
CA GLU A 8 -10.44 13.09 1.68
C GLU A 8 -9.96 11.63 1.66
N ILE A 9 -9.27 11.22 2.73
CA ILE A 9 -8.73 9.87 2.85
C ILE A 9 -9.89 8.90 3.08
N THR A 10 -10.00 7.89 2.22
CA THR A 10 -11.00 6.82 2.33
C THR A 10 -10.37 5.44 2.28
N ILE A 11 -10.98 4.49 2.98
CA ILE A 11 -10.66 3.06 2.95
C ILE A 11 -11.95 2.32 2.63
N ASN A 12 -11.99 1.61 1.49
CA ASN A 12 -13.20 0.96 0.97
C ASN A 12 -14.40 1.92 0.84
N GLY A 13 -14.15 3.15 0.39
CA GLY A 13 -15.17 4.19 0.20
C GLY A 13 -15.69 4.82 1.49
N LYS A 14 -15.19 4.42 2.67
CA LYS A 14 -15.53 5.03 3.96
C LYS A 14 -14.42 6.00 4.39
N PRO A 15 -14.74 7.15 5.00
CA PRO A 15 -13.73 8.04 5.55
C PRO A 15 -12.79 7.32 6.52
N LEU A 16 -11.53 7.76 6.57
CA LEU A 16 -10.60 7.28 7.58
C LEU A 16 -11.15 7.56 8.99
N GLU A 17 -11.26 6.50 9.78
CA GLU A 17 -11.69 6.54 11.19
C GLU A 17 -10.49 6.32 12.12
N ASP A 18 -10.59 6.80 13.37
CA ASP A 18 -9.61 6.55 14.43
C ASP A 18 -9.74 5.12 14.98
N LYS A 19 -9.09 4.17 14.30
CA LYS A 19 -9.02 2.76 14.68
C LYS A 19 -7.75 2.11 14.16
N THR A 20 -7.45 0.92 14.65
CA THR A 20 -6.31 0.14 14.16
C THR A 20 -6.61 -0.46 12.78
N TYR A 21 -5.67 -0.29 11.85
CA TYR A 21 -5.69 -0.91 10.53
C TYR A 21 -4.49 -1.83 10.36
N ALA A 22 -4.71 -2.97 9.71
CA ALA A 22 -3.60 -3.78 9.20
C ALA A 22 -3.16 -3.21 7.86
N VAL A 23 -1.86 -2.96 7.72
CA VAL A 23 -1.24 -2.43 6.50
C VAL A 23 -0.09 -3.34 6.10
N ALA A 24 -0.06 -3.74 4.82
CA ALA A 24 1.07 -4.47 4.26
C ALA A 24 2.05 -3.48 3.60
N MET A 25 3.34 -3.61 3.93
CA MET A 25 4.42 -2.81 3.35
C MET A 25 5.73 -3.61 3.39
N ASN A 26 6.79 -3.09 2.78
CA ASN A 26 8.11 -3.69 2.85
C ASN A 26 8.77 -3.46 4.21
N ASP A 27 9.73 -4.32 4.53
CA ASP A 27 10.52 -4.29 5.76
C ASP A 27 11.29 -2.97 5.95
N TYR A 28 11.77 -2.36 4.86
CA TYR A 28 12.44 -1.07 4.88
C TYR A 28 11.54 0.05 5.44
N VAL A 29 10.31 0.20 4.94
CA VAL A 29 9.36 1.21 5.47
C VAL A 29 8.86 0.81 6.86
N ALA A 30 8.57 -0.47 7.09
CA ALA A 30 8.16 -0.97 8.41
C ALA A 30 9.23 -0.76 9.50
N SER A 31 10.50 -0.60 9.11
CA SER A 31 11.63 -0.30 10.00
C SER A 31 11.89 1.20 10.17
N GLY A 32 11.07 2.06 9.56
CA GLY A 32 11.18 3.52 9.65
C GLY A 32 11.95 4.19 8.50
N GLY A 33 12.25 3.46 7.41
CA GLY A 33 12.82 4.06 6.20
C GLY A 33 11.91 5.13 5.58
N ASP A 34 12.46 5.91 4.64
CA ASP A 34 11.72 6.96 3.90
C ASP A 34 11.00 8.01 4.77
N GLY A 35 11.58 8.33 5.94
CA GLY A 35 10.98 9.29 6.89
C GLY A 35 9.71 8.76 7.58
N CYS A 36 9.55 7.43 7.63
CA CYS A 36 8.41 6.77 8.27
C CYS A 36 8.73 6.29 9.70
N GLU A 37 9.59 6.98 10.44
CA GLU A 37 10.02 6.56 11.79
C GLU A 37 8.84 6.37 12.75
N PHE A 38 7.71 7.05 12.50
CA PHE A 38 6.47 6.93 13.25
C PHE A 38 5.89 5.50 13.26
N ILE A 39 6.22 4.66 12.26
CA ILE A 39 5.71 3.29 12.17
C ILE A 39 6.66 2.24 12.74
N ALA A 40 7.93 2.60 13.00
CA ALA A 40 8.98 1.65 13.34
C ALA A 40 8.69 0.82 14.61
N ASN A 41 7.89 1.38 15.52
CA ASN A 41 7.50 0.77 16.81
C ASN A 41 6.10 0.14 16.80
N ALA A 42 5.37 0.18 15.68
CA ALA A 42 4.06 -0.47 15.59
C ALA A 42 4.20 -2.01 15.66
N PRO A 43 3.18 -2.74 16.17
CA PRO A 43 3.16 -4.21 16.10
C PRO A 43 3.32 -4.71 14.65
N LYS A 44 4.19 -5.69 14.44
CA LYS A 44 4.52 -6.23 13.11
C LYS A 44 4.17 -7.70 13.01
N TRP A 45 3.66 -8.09 11.86
CA TRP A 45 3.54 -9.49 11.44
C TRP A 45 4.49 -9.70 10.27
N GLU A 46 5.62 -10.34 10.55
CA GLU A 46 6.64 -10.59 9.53
C GLU A 46 6.18 -11.70 8.58
N SER A 47 6.23 -11.40 7.29
CA SER A 47 6.06 -12.40 6.23
C SER A 47 7.42 -12.98 5.87
N SER A 48 7.50 -14.30 5.73
CA SER A 48 8.70 -14.95 5.17
C SER A 48 8.81 -14.80 3.64
N VAL A 49 7.79 -14.23 3.00
CA VAL A 49 7.73 -14.04 1.55
C VAL A 49 8.50 -12.79 1.15
N LEU A 50 9.51 -12.96 0.30
CA LEU A 50 10.17 -11.83 -0.34
C LEU A 50 9.23 -11.15 -1.33
N ILE A 51 9.23 -9.81 -1.38
CA ILE A 51 8.39 -9.04 -2.30
C ILE A 51 8.60 -9.45 -3.75
N ARG A 52 9.85 -9.74 -4.14
CA ARG A 52 10.18 -10.25 -5.47
C ARG A 52 9.43 -11.54 -5.77
N ASP A 53 9.42 -12.47 -4.83
CA ASP A 53 8.80 -13.78 -5.02
C ASP A 53 7.28 -13.64 -5.06
N ALA A 54 6.69 -12.76 -4.22
CA ALA A 54 5.28 -12.40 -4.30
C ALA A 54 4.87 -11.83 -5.67
N MET A 55 5.70 -10.96 -6.26
CA MET A 55 5.46 -10.40 -7.61
C MET A 55 5.56 -11.48 -8.71
N ILE A 56 6.53 -12.39 -8.60
CA ILE A 56 6.68 -13.52 -9.52
C ILE A 56 5.47 -14.44 -9.45
N ASP A 57 5.03 -14.80 -8.25
CA ASP A 57 3.90 -15.71 -8.03
C ASP A 57 2.58 -15.08 -8.49
N PHE A 58 2.39 -13.78 -8.24
CA PHE A 58 1.29 -13.02 -8.81
C PHE A 58 1.30 -13.11 -10.35
N THR A 59 2.43 -12.84 -10.99
CA THR A 59 2.57 -12.89 -12.45
C THR A 59 2.27 -14.28 -13.02
N LYS A 60 2.80 -15.34 -12.40
CA LYS A 60 2.52 -16.73 -12.79
C LYS A 60 1.04 -17.09 -12.64
N THR A 61 0.39 -16.62 -11.58
CA THR A 61 -1.03 -16.91 -11.31
C THR A 61 -1.94 -16.34 -12.39
N TYR A 62 -1.65 -15.14 -12.90
CA TYR A 62 -2.44 -14.53 -13.98
C TYR A 62 -2.09 -15.14 -15.35
N THR A 63 -0.81 -15.31 -15.64
CA THR A 63 -0.39 -15.86 -16.94
C THR A 63 -0.76 -17.33 -17.13
N SER A 64 -0.81 -18.14 -16.07
CA SER A 64 -1.29 -19.53 -16.13
C SER A 64 -2.78 -19.64 -16.47
N LYS A 65 -3.57 -18.59 -16.23
CA LYS A 65 -4.98 -18.48 -16.64
C LYS A 65 -5.15 -17.94 -18.06
N ASN A 66 -4.05 -17.71 -18.77
CA ASN A 66 -4.02 -17.00 -20.05
C ASN A 66 -4.64 -15.59 -19.98
N GLU A 67 -4.64 -14.99 -18.79
CA GLU A 67 -5.13 -13.64 -18.53
C GLU A 67 -3.97 -12.64 -18.63
N GLN A 68 -4.22 -11.48 -19.23
CA GLN A 68 -3.28 -10.38 -19.18
C GLN A 68 -3.36 -9.69 -17.81
N ILE A 69 -2.22 -9.22 -17.31
CA ILE A 69 -2.20 -8.33 -16.14
C ILE A 69 -2.76 -6.97 -16.60
N ALA A 70 -4.08 -6.82 -16.49
CA ALA A 70 -4.77 -5.60 -16.85
C ALA A 70 -4.55 -4.54 -15.75
N PHE A 71 -3.53 -3.70 -15.92
CA PHE A 71 -3.36 -2.53 -15.08
C PHE A 71 -4.24 -1.38 -15.59
N LYS A 72 -5.17 -0.93 -14.76
CA LYS A 72 -5.91 0.31 -14.98
C LYS A 72 -5.59 1.28 -13.86
N SER A 73 -5.22 2.51 -14.20
CA SER A 73 -5.15 3.56 -13.20
C SER A 73 -6.55 3.80 -12.63
N GLU A 74 -6.72 3.56 -11.34
CA GLU A 74 -8.00 3.68 -10.64
C GLU A 74 -8.18 5.07 -9.97
N GLY A 75 -7.20 5.97 -10.10
CA GLY A 75 -7.28 7.29 -9.48
C GLY A 75 -7.26 7.26 -7.95
N ARG A 76 -6.61 6.26 -7.34
CA ARG A 76 -6.53 6.08 -5.88
C ARG A 76 -5.81 7.24 -5.15
N VAL A 77 -5.02 8.03 -5.87
CA VAL A 77 -4.36 9.24 -5.38
C VAL A 77 -4.56 10.35 -6.40
N THR A 78 -5.01 11.52 -5.93
CA THR A 78 -5.22 12.71 -6.76
C THR A 78 -4.43 13.90 -6.19
N ILE A 79 -3.77 14.65 -7.07
CA ILE A 79 -3.10 15.90 -6.71
C ILE A 79 -3.99 17.03 -7.16
N VAL A 80 -4.56 17.75 -6.19
CA VAL A 80 -5.34 18.97 -6.42
C VAL A 80 -4.46 20.16 -6.09
N LEU A 81 -4.05 20.91 -7.11
CA LEU A 81 -3.35 22.19 -6.97
C LEU A 81 -4.40 23.26 -6.68
N HIS A 82 -4.25 23.97 -5.57
CA HIS A 82 -5.03 25.17 -5.23
C HIS A 82 -4.15 26.40 -5.40
#